data_AF-A0A967CSF9-F1
#
_entry.id   AF-A0A967CSF9-F1
#
_cell.length_a   1.000
_cell.length_b   1.000
_cell.length_c   1.000
_cell.angle_alpha   90.00
_cell.angle_beta   90.00
_cell.angle_gamma   90.00
#
_symmetry.space_group_name_H-M   'P 1'
#
loop_
_entity.id
_entity.type
_entity.pdbx_description
1 polymer ?
#
loop_
_entity_poly.entity_id
_entity_poly.type
_entity_poly.pdbx_seq_one_letter_code
_entity_poly.pdbx_strand_id
1 'polypeptide(L)'
;MHYYRDLPEALAADPLIASEWRIHFHVPLHAPAGLPFQNTNDHLLGALDWLADNPGQCPHLEMETYTWEVLPPELKSRSVVEQLVAEYDWTLVRLAERGLARR
;
A
#
# COMPACT_ATOMS: atom_id res chain seq x y z
N MET A 1 8.80 -14.35 -19.28
CA MET A 1 8.26 -13.80 -18.01
C MET A 1 7.70 -14.97 -17.24
N HIS A 2 8.24 -15.26 -16.05
CA HIS A 2 7.72 -16.31 -15.19
C HIS A 2 6.74 -15.69 -14.21
N TYR A 3 5.62 -16.37 -13.96
CA TYR A 3 4.59 -15.92 -13.03
C TYR A 3 4.32 -17.04 -12.03
N TYR A 4 4.31 -16.68 -10.76
CA TYR A 4 4.00 -17.56 -9.64
C TYR A 4 2.93 -16.86 -8.81
N ARG A 5 2.02 -17.65 -8.22
CA ARG A 5 0.92 -17.06 -7.43
C ARG A 5 1.39 -16.57 -6.07
N ASP A 6 2.43 -17.20 -5.53
CA ASP A 6 2.95 -16.89 -4.20
C ASP A 6 4.49 -16.98 -4.18
N LEU A 7 5.11 -16.27 -3.24
CA LEU A 7 6.55 -16.18 -3.09
C LEU A 7 7.19 -17.55 -2.77
N PRO A 8 6.63 -18.42 -1.91
CA PRO A 8 7.22 -19.73 -1.66
C PRO A 8 7.28 -20.63 -2.91
N GLU A 9 6.27 -20.56 -3.79
CA GLU A 9 6.27 -21.29 -5.08
C GLU A 9 7.41 -20.77 -5.98
N ALA A 10 7.59 -19.45 -6.04
CA ALA A 10 8.67 -18.83 -6.81
C ALA A 10 10.06 -19.18 -6.26
N LEU A 11 10.24 -19.18 -4.94
CA LEU A 11 11.50 -19.51 -4.27
C LEU A 11 11.89 -20.99 -4.40
N ALA A 12 10.91 -21.88 -4.58
CA ALA A 12 11.16 -23.30 -4.84
C ALA A 12 11.52 -23.60 -6.30
N ALA A 13 11.22 -22.69 -7.23
CA ALA A 13 11.72 -22.75 -8.60
C ALA A 13 13.21 -22.36 -8.65
N ASP A 14 13.88 -22.61 -9.77
CA ASP A 14 15.29 -22.23 -9.92
C ASP A 14 15.43 -20.69 -9.94
N PRO A 15 16.03 -20.08 -8.89
CA PRO A 15 16.09 -18.63 -8.77
C PRO A 15 17.02 -17.97 -9.79
N LEU A 16 17.87 -18.75 -10.46
CA LEU A 16 18.79 -18.27 -11.50
C LEU A 16 18.08 -18.00 -12.83
N ILE A 17 16.80 -18.36 -12.95
CA ILE A 17 16.02 -18.17 -14.18
C ILE A 17 15.76 -16.68 -14.48
N ALA A 18 15.82 -15.79 -13.47
CA ALA A 18 15.47 -14.38 -13.63
C ALA A 18 16.58 -13.43 -13.17
N SER A 19 16.85 -12.40 -13.98
CA SER A 19 17.76 -11.30 -13.63
C SER A 19 17.12 -10.25 -12.70
N GLU A 20 15.80 -10.24 -12.57
CA GLU A 20 15.02 -9.33 -11.73
C GLU A 20 13.78 -10.04 -11.19
N TRP A 21 13.43 -9.77 -9.92
CA TRP A 21 12.21 -10.23 -9.29
C TRP A 21 11.31 -9.03 -8.98
N ARG A 22 10.03 -9.13 -9.32
CA ARG A 22 9.01 -8.15 -8.97
C ARG A 22 7.96 -8.85 -8.13
N ILE A 23 7.78 -8.37 -6.91
CA ILE A 23 6.91 -8.98 -5.91
C ILE A 23 5.95 -7.90 -5.41
N HIS A 24 4.68 -8.25 -5.26
CA HIS A 24 3.64 -7.36 -4.73
C HIS A 24 3.26 -7.84 -3.32
N PHE A 25 3.39 -6.96 -2.32
CA PHE A 25 2.84 -7.16 -0.99
C PHE A 25 2.06 -5.92 -0.56
N HIS A 26 0.96 -6.13 0.16
CA HIS A 26 0.27 -5.03 0.84
C HIS A 26 1.03 -4.68 2.13
N VAL A 27 1.23 -3.39 2.35
CA VAL A 27 1.83 -2.82 3.56
C VAL A 27 0.92 -1.68 4.06
N PRO A 28 0.99 -1.29 5.35
CA PRO A 28 0.22 -0.16 5.85
C PRO A 28 0.53 1.10 5.05
N LEU A 29 -0.48 1.91 4.71
CA LEU A 29 -0.31 3.13 3.90
C LEU A 29 0.70 4.13 4.51
N HIS A 30 0.79 4.16 5.84
CA HIS A 30 1.70 5.02 6.58
C HIS A 30 3.12 4.43 6.74
N ALA A 31 3.37 3.21 6.27
CA ALA A 31 4.67 2.58 6.38
C ALA A 31 5.70 3.32 5.50
N PRO A 32 6.89 3.65 6.04
CA PRO A 32 7.95 4.23 5.23
C PRO A 32 8.45 3.20 4.21
N ALA A 33 8.93 3.69 3.05
CA ALA A 33 9.77 2.87 2.20
C ALA A 33 11.08 2.58 2.96
N GLY A 34 11.41 1.31 3.15
CA GLY A 34 12.59 0.87 3.88
C GLY A 34 13.49 0.04 2.97
N LEU A 35 14.73 0.51 2.76
CA LEU A 35 15.72 -0.25 1.99
C LEU A 35 15.83 -1.69 2.52
N PRO A 36 15.93 -2.70 1.63
CA PRO A 36 16.10 -2.59 0.18
C PRO A 36 14.79 -2.37 -0.61
N PHE A 37 13.64 -2.31 0.05
CA PHE A 37 12.34 -2.26 -0.59
C PHE A 37 11.83 -0.83 -0.78
N GLN A 38 11.05 -0.64 -1.84
CA GLN A 38 10.26 0.56 -2.07
C GLN A 38 8.77 0.22 -1.93
N ASN A 39 7.94 1.23 -1.68
CA ASN A 39 6.49 1.11 -1.73
C ASN A 39 5.95 1.95 -2.90
N THR A 40 4.64 1.88 -3.12
CA THR A 40 3.95 2.57 -4.22
C THR A 40 3.10 3.74 -3.73
N ASN A 41 3.49 4.36 -2.60
CA ASN A 41 2.73 5.48 -2.04
C ASN A 41 2.74 6.70 -2.97
N ASP A 42 3.80 6.90 -3.74
CA ASP A 42 3.89 7.95 -4.76
C ASP A 42 2.82 7.79 -5.85
N HIS A 43 2.58 6.57 -6.32
CA HIS A 43 1.52 6.29 -7.28
C HIS A 43 0.13 6.57 -6.69
N LEU A 44 -0.12 6.18 -5.43
CA LEU A 44 -1.36 6.49 -4.73
C LEU A 44 -1.58 8.01 -4.62
N LEU A 45 -0.55 8.75 -4.19
CA LEU A 45 -0.65 10.21 -4.06
C LEU A 45 -0.86 10.88 -5.41
N GLY A 46 -0.18 10.43 -6.47
CA GLY A 46 -0.39 10.93 -7.83
C GLY A 46 -1.81 10.66 -8.34
N ALA A 47 -2.41 9.52 -8.00
CA ALA A 47 -3.81 9.24 -8.31
C ALA A 47 -4.76 10.18 -7.56
N LEU A 48 -4.50 10.46 -6.28
CA LEU A 48 -5.28 11.43 -5.50
C LEU A 48 -5.12 12.86 -6.05
N ASP A 49 -3.91 13.26 -6.44
CA ASP A 49 -3.66 14.56 -7.08
C ASP A 49 -4.45 14.69 -8.38
N TRP A 50 -4.40 13.65 -9.22
CA TRP A 50 -5.17 13.61 -10.46
C TRP A 50 -6.68 13.71 -10.22
N LEU A 51 -7.21 13.05 -9.19
CA LEU A 51 -8.63 13.15 -8.84
C LEU A 51 -9.03 14.56 -8.38
N ALA A 52 -8.17 15.25 -7.66
CA ALA A 52 -8.40 16.65 -7.26
C ALA A 52 -8.45 17.59 -8.48
N ASP A 53 -7.59 17.35 -9.47
CA ASP A 53 -7.59 18.11 -10.73
C ASP A 53 -8.75 17.76 -11.67
N ASN A 54 -9.42 16.61 -11.44
CA ASN A 54 -10.47 16.09 -12.30
C ASN A 54 -11.77 15.80 -11.50
N PRO A 55 -12.42 16.84 -10.94
CA PRO A 55 -13.60 16.66 -10.10
C PRO A 55 -14.74 15.96 -10.87
N GLY A 56 -15.36 14.97 -10.24
CA GLY A 56 -16.48 14.21 -10.79
C GLY A 56 -16.12 12.93 -11.54
N GLN A 57 -14.82 12.66 -11.80
CA GLN A 57 -14.40 11.39 -12.43
C GLN A 57 -14.57 10.18 -11.51
N CYS A 58 -14.43 10.38 -10.19
CA CYS A 58 -14.61 9.32 -9.20
C CYS A 58 -15.44 9.88 -8.02
N PRO A 59 -16.76 9.60 -7.97
CA PRO A 59 -17.63 10.14 -6.92
C PRO A 59 -17.51 9.41 -5.58
N HIS A 60 -16.91 8.22 -5.57
CA HIS A 60 -16.78 7.36 -4.40
C HIS A 60 -15.36 6.85 -4.25
N LEU A 61 -14.80 7.01 -3.05
CA LEU A 61 -13.52 6.43 -2.67
C LEU A 61 -13.77 5.41 -1.56
N GLU A 62 -13.18 4.24 -1.73
CA GLU A 62 -13.21 3.16 -0.75
C GLU A 62 -11.80 2.97 -0.17
N MET A 63 -11.74 2.64 1.11
CA MET A 63 -10.49 2.28 1.79
C MET A 63 -10.62 0.84 2.25
N GLU A 64 -9.73 -0.02 1.77
CA GLU A 64 -9.57 -1.41 2.21
C GLU A 64 -8.31 -1.50 3.08
N THR A 65 -8.41 -2.19 4.21
CA THR A 65 -7.32 -2.36 5.18
C THR A 65 -7.22 -3.82 5.59
N TYR A 66 -6.01 -4.25 5.97
CA TYR A 66 -5.70 -5.61 6.40
C TYR A 66 -5.24 -5.61 7.86
N THR A 67 -5.28 -6.75 8.54
CA THR A 67 -4.87 -6.85 9.95
C THR A 67 -3.35 -6.98 10.16
N TRP A 68 -2.56 -6.96 9.08
CA TRP A 68 -1.08 -6.88 9.05
C TRP A 68 -0.33 -7.91 9.93
N GLU A 69 -1.01 -8.96 10.39
CA GLU A 69 -0.49 -9.94 11.36
C GLU A 69 0.68 -10.79 10.82
N VAL A 70 0.87 -10.80 9.50
CA VAL A 70 1.95 -11.53 8.81
C VAL A 70 3.22 -10.68 8.63
N LEU A 71 3.18 -9.38 8.92
CA LEU A 71 4.34 -8.50 8.74
C LEU A 71 5.43 -8.72 9.80
N PRO A 72 6.68 -8.31 9.53
CA PRO A 72 7.72 -8.26 10.55
C PRO A 72 7.30 -7.41 11.78
N PRO A 73 7.76 -7.75 13.00
CA PRO A 73 7.42 -7.01 14.23
C PRO A 73 7.67 -5.50 14.14
N GLU A 74 8.65 -5.07 13.35
CA GLU A 74 9.04 -3.67 13.18
C GLU A 74 8.01 -2.86 12.39
N LEU A 75 7.17 -3.52 11.59
CA LEU A 75 6.10 -2.92 10.79
C LEU A 75 4.71 -3.08 11.42
N LYS A 76 4.61 -3.80 12.54
CA LYS A 76 3.35 -4.06 13.25
C LYS A 76 3.11 -3.01 14.34
N SER A 77 1.85 -2.64 14.57
CA SER A 77 1.47 -2.08 15.87
C SER A 77 1.16 -3.18 16.88
N ARG A 78 1.13 -2.81 18.16
CA ARG A 78 0.76 -3.69 19.28
C ARG A 78 -0.72 -4.09 19.26
N SER A 79 -1.57 -3.30 18.61
CA SER A 79 -3.01 -3.52 18.52
C SER A 79 -3.52 -3.37 17.08
N VAL A 80 -4.46 -4.22 16.66
CA VAL A 80 -5.18 -4.09 15.39
C VAL A 80 -5.93 -2.76 15.32
N VAL A 81 -6.54 -2.32 16.43
CA VAL A 81 -7.29 -1.06 16.49
C VAL A 81 -6.40 0.14 16.17
N GLU A 82 -5.19 0.18 16.74
CA GLU A 82 -4.25 1.27 16.49
C GLU A 82 -3.82 1.32 15.02
N GLN A 83 -3.68 0.17 14.36
CA GLN A 83 -3.31 0.11 12.93
C GLN A 83 -4.42 0.64 12.05
N LEU A 84 -5.66 0.22 12.32
CA LEU A 84 -6.84 0.69 11.60
C LEU A 84 -7.01 2.21 11.74
N VAL A 85 -6.85 2.74 12.96
CA VAL A 85 -6.92 4.19 13.22
C VAL A 85 -5.81 4.92 12.47
N ALA A 86 -4.56 4.45 12.54
CA ALA A 86 -3.44 5.10 11.86
C ALA A 86 -3.62 5.13 10.33
N GLU A 87 -4.14 4.06 9.74
CA GLU A 87 -4.42 3.98 8.30
C GLU A 87 -5.59 4.88 7.88
N TYR A 88 -6.63 4.94 8.70
CA TYR A 88 -7.77 5.84 8.50
C TYR A 88 -7.36 7.31 8.59
N ASP A 89 -6.63 7.68 9.64
CA ASP A 89 -6.14 9.04 9.85
C ASP A 89 -5.21 9.48 8.71
N TRP A 90 -4.29 8.61 8.31
CA TRP A 90 -3.41 8.87 7.17
C TRP A 90 -4.24 9.15 5.91
N THR A 91 -5.24 8.32 5.62
CA THR A 91 -6.09 8.47 4.44
C THR A 91 -6.87 9.78 4.46
N LEU A 92 -7.53 10.09 5.58
CA LEU A 92 -8.29 11.32 5.71
C LEU A 92 -7.43 12.57 5.55
N VAL A 93 -6.22 12.59 6.12
CA VAL A 93 -5.29 13.72 5.97
C VAL A 93 -4.94 13.93 4.50
N ARG A 94 -4.56 12.86 3.77
CA ARG A 94 -4.17 12.97 2.35
C ARG A 94 -5.33 13.38 1.45
N LEU A 95 -6.55 12.94 1.75
CA LEU A 95 -7.76 13.38 1.05
C LEU A 95 -8.09 14.85 1.37
N ALA A 96 -7.96 15.27 2.62
CA ALA A 96 -8.25 16.64 3.06
C ALA A 96 -7.27 17.67 2.46
N GLU A 97 -5.98 17.34 2.38
CA GLU A 97 -4.95 18.16 1.72
C GLU A 97 -5.31 18.51 0.26
N ARG A 98 -6.12 17.65 -0.38
CA ARG A 98 -6.53 17.72 -1.79
C ARG A 98 -7.98 18.17 -1.98
N GLY A 99 -8.69 18.50 -0.90
CA GLY A 99 -10.10 18.86 -0.95
C GLY A 99 -11.04 17.71 -1.35
N LEU A 100 -10.59 16.47 -1.25
CA LEU A 100 -11.36 15.26 -1.59
C LEU A 100 -12.19 14.74 -0.41
N ALA A 101 -11.85 15.12 0.83
CA ALA A 101 -12.68 14.87 2.00
C ALA A 101 -13.64 16.04 2.23
N ARG A 102 -14.95 15.79 2.18
CA ARG A 102 -15.95 16.78 2.63
C ARG A 102 -15.82 16.95 4.15
N ARG A 103 -15.67 18.20 4.61
CA ARG A 103 -15.81 18.56 6.02
C ARG A 103 -17.28 18.49 6.44
#